data_AF-A0A7V8NMG0-F1
#
_entry.id   AF-A0A7V8NMG0-F1
#
_cell.length_a   1.000
_cell.length_b   1.000
_cell.length_c   1.000
_cell.angle_alpha   90.00
_cell.angle_beta   90.00
_cell.angle_gamma   90.00
#
_symmetry.space_group_name_H-M   'P 1'
#
loop_
_entity.id
_entity.type
_entity.pdbx_description
1 polymer ?
#
loop_
_entity_poly.entity_id
_entity_poly.type
_entity_poly.pdbx_seq_one_letter_code
_entity_poly.pdbx_strand_id
1 'polypeptide(L)'
;MILEEALLKVWHATMVENAPAVELEGQSFAVRTTPKRRLRQVDFVFHHQELRGLEQNPETASRWAQLARRGHKVMQFLSAGRYVANVVDGKVTRYGGRPSNPRPARVKPR
;
A
#
# COMPACT_ATOMS: atom_id res chain seq x y z
N MET A 1 -16.28 -4.66 5.01
CA MET A 1 -15.25 -3.75 4.46
C MET A 1 -14.49 -4.50 3.38
N ILE A 2 -14.19 -3.88 2.25
CA ILE A 2 -13.30 -4.48 1.22
C ILE A 2 -11.84 -4.09 1.44
N LEU A 3 -10.90 -4.83 0.85
CA LEU A 3 -9.46 -4.58 1.01
C LEU A 3 -9.07 -3.12 0.70
N GLU A 4 -9.55 -2.56 -0.40
CA GLU A 4 -9.29 -1.16 -0.77
C GLU A 4 -9.65 -0.16 0.33
N GLU A 5 -10.82 -0.31 0.93
CA GLU A 5 -11.27 0.57 2.03
C GLU A 5 -10.37 0.40 3.26
N ALA A 6 -9.96 -0.82 3.58
CA ALA A 6 -9.03 -1.08 4.68
C ALA A 6 -7.67 -0.42 4.43
N LEU A 7 -7.11 -0.57 3.22
CA LEU A 7 -5.85 0.07 2.84
C LEU A 7 -5.94 1.60 2.90
N LEU A 8 -7.05 2.17 2.44
CA LEU A 8 -7.30 3.60 2.50
C LEU A 8 -7.41 4.10 3.94
N LYS A 9 -8.14 3.40 4.81
CA LYS A 9 -8.23 3.73 6.23
C LYS A 9 -6.86 3.71 6.91
N VAL A 10 -6.07 2.66 6.66
CA VAL A 10 -4.71 2.56 7.20
C VAL A 10 -3.85 3.73 6.73
N TRP A 11 -3.85 4.02 5.44
CA TRP A 11 -3.10 5.14 4.87
C TRP A 11 -3.56 6.48 5.44
N HIS A 12 -4.88 6.69 5.58
CA HIS A 12 -5.44 7.92 6.11
C HIS A 12 -5.02 8.14 7.57
N ALA A 13 -5.24 7.14 8.43
CA ALA A 13 -4.86 7.21 9.83
C ALA A 13 -3.36 7.44 10.00
N THR A 14 -2.51 6.74 9.25
CA THR A 14 -1.06 6.82 9.37
C THR A 14 -0.44 8.09 8.76
N MET A 15 -0.91 8.52 7.58
CA MET A 15 -0.27 9.58 6.79
C MET A 15 -1.01 10.91 6.86
N VAL A 16 -2.33 10.91 7.08
CA VAL A 16 -3.17 12.11 7.15
C VAL A 16 -3.39 12.53 8.60
N GLU A 17 -3.90 11.61 9.42
CA GLU A 17 -4.21 11.89 10.82
C GLU A 17 -2.99 11.78 11.74
N ASN A 18 -1.92 11.12 11.27
CA ASN A 18 -0.74 10.81 12.08
C ASN A 18 -1.10 10.08 13.39
N ALA A 19 -2.09 9.20 13.31
CA ALA A 19 -2.60 8.45 14.44
C ALA A 19 -1.54 7.43 14.93
N PRO A 20 -1.40 7.24 16.25
CA PRO A 20 -0.48 6.25 16.81
C PRO A 20 -0.96 4.81 16.64
N ALA A 21 -2.24 4.61 16.32
CA ALA A 21 -2.84 3.32 16.05
C ALA A 21 -3.93 3.45 14.98
N VAL A 22 -4.20 2.35 14.28
CA VAL A 22 -5.27 2.24 13.28
C VAL A 22 -6.30 1.23 13.76
N GLU A 23 -7.57 1.62 13.77
CA GLU A 23 -8.67 0.70 14.04
C GLU A 23 -9.26 0.11 12.75
N LEU A 24 -9.25 -1.22 12.65
CA LEU A 24 -9.88 -1.98 11.55
C LEU A 24 -10.70 -3.12 12.14
N GLU A 25 -11.95 -3.25 11.70
CA GLU A 25 -12.85 -4.37 12.09
C GLU A 25 -12.92 -4.61 13.63
N GLY A 26 -12.82 -3.54 14.43
CA GLY A 26 -12.84 -3.61 15.90
C GLY A 26 -11.50 -3.98 16.55
N GLN A 27 -10.43 -4.08 15.76
CA GLN A 27 -9.07 -4.34 16.22
C GLN A 27 -8.20 -3.09 16.07
N SER A 28 -7.38 -2.79 17.08
CA SER A 28 -6.42 -1.68 17.06
C SER A 28 -5.02 -2.18 16.71
N PHE A 29 -4.39 -1.55 15.72
CA PHE A 29 -3.04 -1.87 15.25
C PHE A 29 -2.10 -0.69 15.45
N ALA A 30 -1.01 -0.87 16.19
CA ALA A 30 -0.07 0.21 16.51
C ALA A 30 0.77 0.61 15.29
N VAL A 31 0.90 1.92 15.06
CA VAL A 31 1.81 2.49 14.07
C VAL A 31 3.19 2.61 14.69
N ARG A 32 4.16 1.94 14.09
CA ARG A 32 5.56 1.93 14.51
C ARG A 32 6.40 2.72 13.51
N THR A 33 7.57 3.18 13.94
CA THR A 33 8.55 3.80 13.05
C THR A 33 9.76 2.90 12.87
N THR A 34 10.24 2.77 11.65
CA THR A 34 11.46 2.00 11.37
C THR A 34 12.68 2.69 12.00
N PRO A 35 13.59 1.95 12.66
CA PRO A 35 14.68 2.56 13.43
C PRO A 35 15.70 3.31 12.57
N LYS A 36 15.91 2.87 11.32
CA LYS A 36 16.97 3.40 10.45
C LYS A 36 16.58 4.69 9.73
N ARG A 37 15.31 4.85 9.36
CA ARG A 37 14.83 5.97 8.53
C ARG A 37 13.56 6.64 9.05
N ARG A 38 13.08 6.22 10.23
CA ARG A 38 11.87 6.74 10.89
C ARG A 38 10.61 6.69 10.02
N LEU A 39 10.58 5.81 9.02
CA LEU A 39 9.41 5.58 8.15
C LEU A 39 8.32 4.90 8.96
N ARG A 40 7.07 5.32 8.78
CA ARG A 40 5.92 4.69 9.44
C ARG A 40 5.66 3.30 8.87
N GLN A 41 5.43 2.35 9.76
CA GLN A 41 5.08 0.97 9.47
C GLN A 41 3.91 0.56 10.37
N VAL A 42 2.96 -0.18 9.82
CA VAL A 42 1.85 -0.77 10.56
C VAL A 42 1.66 -2.20 10.09
N ASP A 43 1.66 -3.12 11.05
CA ASP A 43 1.38 -4.53 10.83
C ASP A 43 -0.07 -4.78 11.29
N PHE A 44 -0.92 -5.24 10.38
CA PHE A 44 -2.34 -5.47 10.65
C PHE A 44 -2.84 -6.75 10.00
N VAL A 45 -3.94 -7.29 10.52
CA VAL A 45 -4.60 -8.47 9.97
C VAL A 45 -5.91 -8.03 9.36
N PHE A 46 -6.18 -8.48 8.13
CA PHE A 46 -7.44 -8.22 7.43
C PHE A 46 -7.91 -9.50 6.77
N HIS A 47 -9.13 -9.97 7.06
CA HIS A 47 -9.68 -11.23 6.50
C HIS A 47 -8.72 -12.42 6.64
N HIS A 48 -8.12 -12.58 7.83
CA HIS A 48 -7.11 -13.62 8.13
C HIS A 48 -5.80 -13.51 7.33
N GLN A 49 -5.58 -12.40 6.62
CA GLN A 49 -4.36 -12.12 5.90
C GLN A 49 -3.52 -11.07 6.63
N GLU A 50 -2.27 -11.41 6.95
CA GLU A 50 -1.31 -10.48 7.52
C GLU A 50 -0.82 -9.50 6.45
N LEU A 51 -1.02 -8.22 6.73
CA LEU A 51 -0.66 -7.11 5.87
C LEU A 51 0.24 -6.14 6.63
N ARG A 52 1.21 -5.59 5.91
CA ARG A 52 2.13 -4.57 6.40
C ARG A 52 1.99 -3.34 5.53
N GLY A 53 1.51 -2.25 6.12
CA GLY A 53 1.63 -0.91 5.54
C GLY A 53 3.00 -0.34 5.86
N LEU A 54 3.73 0.11 4.84
CA LEU A 54 5.04 0.74 4.97
C LEU A 54 5.06 2.04 4.17
N GLU A 55 5.40 3.13 4.85
CA GLU A 55 5.61 4.43 4.23
C GLU A 55 6.74 4.36 3.20
N GLN A 56 6.51 4.96 2.03
CA GLN A 56 7.49 4.96 0.95
C GLN A 56 8.71 5.80 1.30
N ASN A 57 9.88 5.18 1.22
CA ASN A 57 11.14 5.90 1.36
C ASN A 57 11.39 6.82 0.15
N PRO A 58 11.39 8.16 0.32
CA PRO A 58 11.67 9.09 -0.76
C PRO A 58 13.08 8.94 -1.29
N GLU A 59 14.06 8.44 -0.52
CA GLU A 59 15.45 8.31 -0.96
C GLU A 59 15.68 7.19 -1.97
N THR A 60 14.72 6.29 -2.18
CA THR A 60 14.86 5.18 -3.14
C THR A 60 14.67 5.63 -4.59
N ALA A 61 15.07 4.81 -5.56
CA ALA A 61 14.96 5.12 -6.99
C ALA A 61 13.60 4.75 -7.62
N SER A 62 12.62 4.32 -6.82
CA SER A 62 11.33 3.85 -7.36
C SER A 62 10.46 5.02 -7.86
N ARG A 63 9.54 4.73 -8.80
CA ARG A 63 8.52 5.70 -9.25
C ARG A 63 7.71 6.27 -8.09
N TRP A 64 7.41 5.43 -7.09
CA TRP A 64 6.71 5.85 -5.87
C TRP A 64 7.56 6.75 -4.98
N ALA A 65 8.87 6.51 -4.92
CA ALA A 65 9.80 7.37 -4.19
C ALA A 65 9.89 8.76 -4.82
N GLN A 66 9.84 8.86 -6.15
CA GLN A 66 9.76 10.16 -6.82
C GLN A 66 8.49 10.92 -6.46
N LEU A 67 7.36 10.23 -6.27
CA LEU A 67 6.12 10.86 -5.80
C LEU A 67 6.25 11.29 -4.33
N ALA A 68 6.78 10.43 -3.47
CA ALA A 68 7.05 10.79 -2.07
C ALA A 68 7.99 12.00 -1.95
N ARG A 69 9.05 12.08 -2.78
CA ARG A 69 9.95 13.25 -2.86
C ARG A 69 9.22 14.54 -3.25
N ARG A 70 8.17 14.46 -4.06
CA ARG A 70 7.35 15.62 -4.46
C ARG A 70 6.32 16.01 -3.39
N GLY A 71 6.30 15.33 -2.24
CA GLY A 71 5.38 15.59 -1.13
C GLY A 71 4.11 14.76 -1.15
N HIS A 72 3.96 13.82 -2.10
CA HIS A 72 2.81 12.92 -2.13
C HIS A 72 2.89 11.91 -0.99
N LYS A 73 1.76 11.60 -0.37
CA LYS A 73 1.68 10.64 0.73
C LYS A 73 1.55 9.24 0.15
N VAL A 74 2.66 8.51 0.09
CA VAL A 74 2.70 7.17 -0.51
C VAL A 74 2.92 6.09 0.57
N MET A 75 2.04 5.11 0.61
CA MET A 75 2.18 3.91 1.46
C MET A 75 2.09 2.65 0.61
N GLN A 76 3.05 1.74 0.80
CA GLN A 76 3.04 0.42 0.17
C GLN A 76 2.50 -0.61 1.14
N PHE A 77 1.76 -1.57 0.61
CA PHE A 77 1.21 -2.68 1.36
C PHE A 77 1.85 -3.98 0.89
N LEU A 78 2.30 -4.76 1.87
CA LEU A 78 2.93 -6.05 1.66
C LEU A 78 2.13 -7.12 2.39
N SER A 79 2.06 -8.31 1.83
CA SER A 79 1.53 -9.50 2.49
C SER A 79 2.50 -10.66 2.32
N ALA A 80 2.85 -11.33 3.42
CA ALA A 80 3.81 -12.45 3.41
C ALA A 80 5.08 -12.17 2.56
N GLY A 81 5.61 -10.94 2.65
CA GLY A 81 6.82 -10.52 1.91
C GLY A 81 6.60 -10.12 0.44
N ARG A 82 5.36 -10.12 -0.07
CA ARG A 82 5.03 -9.71 -1.44
C ARG A 82 4.28 -8.38 -1.45
N TYR A 83 4.62 -7.48 -2.37
CA TYR A 83 3.87 -6.24 -2.57
C TYR A 83 2.49 -6.54 -3.17
N VAL A 84 1.43 -6.11 -2.50
CA VAL A 84 0.03 -6.37 -2.90
C VAL A 84 -0.69 -5.12 -3.39
N ALA A 85 -0.33 -3.94 -2.89
CA ALA A 85 -0.97 -2.69 -3.30
C ALA A 85 -0.18 -1.48 -2.82
N ASN A 86 -0.34 -0.34 -3.50
CA ASN A 86 0.19 0.95 -3.07
C ASN A 86 -0.95 1.97 -3.00
N VAL A 87 -0.91 2.87 -2.02
CA VAL A 87 -1.85 3.98 -1.89
C VAL A 87 -1.08 5.28 -2.04
N VAL A 88 -1.57 6.15 -2.93
CA VAL A 88 -1.01 7.49 -3.16
C VAL A 88 -2.13 8.51 -3.09
N ASP A 89 -2.06 9.44 -2.14
CA ASP A 89 -3.04 10.52 -1.97
C ASP A 89 -4.50 10.04 -2.01
N GLY A 90 -4.79 8.94 -1.31
CA GLY A 90 -6.13 8.35 -1.27
C GLY A 90 -6.51 7.51 -2.50
N LYS A 91 -5.56 7.22 -3.41
CA LYS A 91 -5.78 6.34 -4.56
C LYS A 91 -5.04 5.01 -4.40
N VAL A 92 -5.81 3.92 -4.36
CA VAL A 92 -5.28 2.55 -4.28
C VAL A 92 -4.86 2.05 -5.67
N THR A 93 -3.69 1.44 -5.75
CA THR A 93 -3.14 0.74 -6.92
C THR A 93 -2.78 -0.68 -6.49
N ARG A 94 -3.60 -1.68 -6.83
CA ARG A 94 -3.33 -3.08 -6.48
C ARG A 94 -2.35 -3.74 -7.46
N TYR A 95 -1.49 -4.60 -6.92
CA TYR A 95 -0.61 -5.49 -7.66
C TYR A 95 -1.16 -6.92 -7.58
N GLY A 96 -1.05 -7.68 -8.69
CA GLY A 96 -1.47 -9.09 -8.71
C GLY A 96 -2.85 -9.39 -9.29
N GLY A 97 -3.55 -8.40 -9.86
CA GLY A 97 -4.53 -8.71 -10.90
C GLY A 97 -3.76 -9.25 -12.10
N ARG A 98 -4.06 -10.47 -12.57
CA ARG A 98 -3.68 -10.83 -13.95
C ARG A 98 -4.08 -9.64 -14.82
N PRO A 99 -3.20 -9.08 -15.66
CA PRO A 99 -3.73 -8.33 -16.79
C PRO A 99 -4.53 -9.37 -17.58
N SER A 100 -5.86 -9.27 -17.56
CA SER A 100 -6.65 -9.72 -18.70
C SER A 100 -6.25 -8.78 -19.85
N ASN A 101 -5.05 -9.00 -20.37
CA ASN A 101 -4.67 -8.56 -21.69
C ASN A 101 -5.27 -9.64 -22.59
N PRO A 102 -6.41 -9.44 -23.26
CA PRO A 102 -6.65 -10.19 -24.47
C PRO A 102 -5.50 -9.79 -25.39
N ARG A 103 -4.50 -10.67 -25.52
CA ARG A 103 -3.53 -10.57 -26.60
C ARG A 103 -4.37 -10.35 -27.87
N PRO A 104 -4.18 -9.29 -28.68
CA PRO A 104 -4.83 -9.25 -29.97
C PRO A 104 -4.37 -10.50 -30.70
N ALA A 105 -5.34 -11.36 -31.06
CA ALA A 105 -5.08 -12.55 -31.83
C ALA A 105 -4.31 -12.12 -33.09
N ARG A 106 -3.10 -12.64 -33.23
CA ARG A 106 -2.26 -12.42 -34.39
C ARG A 106 -2.97 -13.08 -35.58
N VAL A 107 -3.74 -12.30 -36.34
CA VAL A 107 -4.35 -12.75 -37.60
C VAL A 107 -3.20 -13.05 -38.55
N LYS A 108 -3.04 -14.33 -38.91
CA LYS A 108 -2.14 -14.73 -40.00
C LYS A 108 -2.78 -14.31 -41.32
N PRO A 109 -2.11 -13.54 -42.19
CA PRO A 109 -2.61 -13.32 -43.54
C PRO A 109 -2.59 -14.64 -44.32
N ARG A 110 -3.63 -14.83 -45.14
CA ARG A 110 -3.77 -15.92 -46.11
C ARG A 110 -2.76 -15.79 -47.24
#